data_AF-A0A853EL97-F1
#
_entry.id   AF-A0A853EL97-F1
#
_cell.length_a   1.000
_cell.length_b   1.000
_cell.length_c   1.000
_cell.angle_alpha   90.00
_cell.angle_beta   90.00
_cell.angle_gamma   90.00
#
_symmetry.space_group_name_H-M   'P 1'
#
loop_
_entity.id
_entity.type
_entity.pdbx_description
1 polymer ?
#
loop_
_entity_poly.entity_id
_entity_poly.type
_entity_poly.pdbx_seq_one_letter_code
_entity_poly.pdbx_strand_id
1 'polypeptide(L)'
;MSTRDGHRAQARPLAGLGRNTRISLRTSGPALMSAAALGTALVLGNAVSAQGLYPTAAEREHYAQLMGPSTVIIAFNGRGYGLTSLGGITAYEVGFMGQILFPMAGLILAVHLTRGEEEAGRTELLTASPTGRLAALGAALLLLTATAALMAGGILAGLTALGLPASGSAWYAASTGACLLLFGALGCLLGQVCQLTRTALRLGVGVITAAFLARALADGLGSRAALLGPLGWLPEVRAFEEPRAWPLLAHLIAAALLLIIAGAVAARRDLGAGVLAPRPGPRAAHPRLATCAGYAWRMLRPGVLGAMALAVTWSLLLGLLGREMEEIAEATPSLLLALGARRGTDVLVMLATIVAGAASAAVGVQAGTRLAAEEGTGRLAAVLCTRVPRWRLWIVWWALALLSSLAVLAASCLALGLSARLMTGQGQDLSTAWGVVAAYAAPIAVVVALCSAMGALGPRWPVLGWALIGWILTVGFLGQALQLPQWARDLSPLHLVGTQPLQDLSRPAATGLSIAAVVLLAASTAMFRRRDLAAG
;
A
#
# COMPACT_ATOMS: atom_id res chain seq x y z
N MET A 1 -64.00 15.22 -4.43
CA MET A 1 -63.85 13.96 -5.19
C MET A 1 -63.38 14.30 -6.60
N SER A 2 -62.07 14.30 -6.83
CA SER A 2 -61.42 14.27 -8.15
C SER A 2 -59.93 14.04 -7.90
N THR A 3 -59.54 12.79 -8.05
CA THR A 3 -58.18 12.26 -7.97
C THR A 3 -57.28 12.95 -9.00
N ARG A 4 -56.42 13.88 -8.55
CA ARG A 4 -55.21 14.21 -9.30
C ARG A 4 -54.18 13.13 -9.02
N ASP A 5 -54.33 12.02 -9.75
CA ASP A 5 -53.23 11.11 -10.05
C ASP A 5 -52.23 11.86 -10.94
N GLY A 6 -51.48 12.76 -10.29
CA GLY A 6 -50.29 13.34 -10.87
C GLY A 6 -49.32 12.20 -11.06
N HIS A 7 -49.23 11.72 -12.31
CA HIS A 7 -48.10 10.96 -12.81
C HIS A 7 -46.83 11.58 -12.21
N ARG A 8 -46.27 10.93 -11.18
CA ARG A 8 -44.86 11.10 -10.83
C ARG A 8 -44.13 10.69 -12.10
N ALA A 9 -43.78 11.66 -12.94
CA ALA A 9 -42.85 11.46 -14.03
C ALA A 9 -41.70 10.68 -13.42
N GLN A 10 -41.56 9.40 -13.80
CA GLN A 10 -40.54 8.52 -13.27
C GLN A 10 -39.22 9.19 -13.60
N ALA A 11 -38.66 9.94 -12.65
CA ALA A 11 -37.40 10.61 -12.82
C ALA A 11 -36.39 9.50 -13.17
N ARG A 12 -35.86 9.54 -14.39
CA ARG A 12 -34.96 8.49 -14.88
C ARG A 12 -33.85 8.34 -13.83
N PRO A 13 -33.61 7.12 -13.28
CA PRO A 13 -32.73 6.96 -12.13
C PRO A 13 -31.28 7.39 -12.42
N LEU A 14 -30.90 7.44 -13.71
CA LEU A 14 -29.60 7.88 -14.21
C LEU A 14 -29.63 9.27 -14.90
N ALA A 15 -30.68 10.07 -14.71
CA ALA A 15 -30.70 11.43 -15.25
C ALA A 15 -29.49 12.23 -14.76
N GLY A 16 -28.80 12.94 -15.67
CA GLY A 16 -27.61 13.73 -15.33
C GLY A 16 -26.30 12.93 -15.20
N LEU A 17 -26.29 11.63 -15.54
CA LEU A 17 -25.09 10.78 -15.50
C LEU A 17 -23.87 11.41 -16.18
N GLY A 18 -24.01 11.89 -17.42
CA GLY A 18 -22.88 12.49 -18.15
C GLY A 18 -22.30 13.74 -17.49
N ARG A 19 -23.15 14.56 -16.84
CA ARG A 19 -22.69 15.75 -16.09
C ARG A 19 -21.93 15.33 -14.84
N ASN A 20 -22.44 14.35 -14.10
CA ASN A 20 -21.76 13.80 -12.92
C ASN A 20 -20.43 13.17 -13.30
N THR A 21 -20.37 12.34 -14.34
CA THR A 21 -19.13 11.75 -14.84
C THR A 21 -18.11 12.82 -15.22
N ARG A 22 -18.51 13.88 -15.93
CA ARG A 22 -17.60 14.98 -16.32
C ARG A 22 -17.05 15.73 -15.11
N ILE A 23 -17.88 15.98 -14.09
CA ILE A 23 -17.46 16.67 -12.87
C ILE A 23 -16.51 15.78 -12.07
N SER A 24 -16.89 14.53 -11.81
CA SER A 24 -16.05 13.56 -11.11
C SER A 24 -14.72 13.29 -11.83
N LEU A 25 -14.71 13.28 -13.17
CA LEU A 25 -13.46 13.18 -13.94
C LEU A 25 -12.55 14.39 -13.74
N ARG A 26 -13.11 15.60 -13.64
CA ARG A 26 -12.31 16.82 -13.40
C ARG A 26 -11.76 16.89 -11.98
N THR A 27 -12.53 16.44 -11.00
CA THR A 27 -12.12 16.48 -9.59
C THR A 27 -11.18 15.34 -9.21
N SER A 28 -11.38 14.16 -9.80
CA SER A 28 -10.69 12.93 -9.42
C SER A 28 -9.83 12.34 -10.54
N GLY A 29 -9.72 13.00 -11.69
CA GLY A 29 -8.92 12.58 -12.85
C GLY A 29 -7.49 12.17 -12.52
N PRO A 30 -6.72 12.99 -11.77
CA PRO A 30 -5.37 12.61 -11.37
C PRO A 30 -5.32 11.32 -10.54
N ALA A 31 -6.29 11.08 -9.66
CA ALA A 31 -6.34 9.85 -8.87
C ALA A 31 -6.61 8.61 -9.75
N LEU A 32 -7.53 8.75 -10.73
CA LEU A 32 -7.85 7.69 -11.69
C LEU A 32 -6.63 7.35 -12.56
N MET A 33 -5.96 8.36 -13.11
CA MET A 33 -4.76 8.18 -13.93
C MET A 33 -3.61 7.57 -13.12
N SER A 34 -3.38 8.06 -11.90
CA SER A 34 -2.33 7.52 -11.03
C SER A 34 -2.57 6.06 -10.67
N ALA A 35 -3.82 5.66 -10.41
CA ALA A 35 -4.13 4.25 -10.12
C ALA A 35 -3.86 3.35 -11.33
N ALA A 36 -4.28 3.76 -12.53
CA ALA A 36 -4.01 3.01 -13.75
C ALA A 36 -2.51 2.95 -14.08
N ALA A 37 -1.80 4.08 -13.94
CA ALA A 37 -0.37 4.18 -14.17
C ALA A 37 0.42 3.33 -13.17
N LEU A 38 0.07 3.35 -11.89
CA LEU A 38 0.74 2.56 -10.85
C LEU A 38 0.54 1.06 -11.07
N GLY A 39 -0.68 0.62 -11.41
CA GLY A 39 -0.95 -0.77 -11.76
C GLY A 39 -0.17 -1.23 -12.99
N THR A 40 -0.11 -0.39 -14.02
CA THR A 40 0.67 -0.65 -15.24
C THR A 40 2.16 -0.72 -14.94
N ALA A 41 2.70 0.27 -14.23
CA ALA A 41 4.11 0.36 -13.88
C ALA A 41 4.57 -0.82 -13.01
N LEU A 42 3.73 -1.30 -12.08
CA LEU A 42 4.03 -2.51 -11.30
C LEU A 42 4.26 -3.72 -12.20
N VAL A 43 3.36 -3.96 -13.15
CA VAL A 43 3.43 -5.13 -14.03
C VAL A 43 4.61 -5.02 -14.99
N LEU A 44 4.79 -3.87 -15.63
CA LEU A 44 5.89 -3.66 -16.57
C LEU A 44 7.25 -3.65 -15.87
N GLY A 45 7.33 -3.08 -14.66
CA GLY A 45 8.54 -3.13 -13.85
C GLY A 45 8.95 -4.56 -13.52
N ASN A 46 8.01 -5.41 -13.13
CA ASN A 46 8.30 -6.84 -12.90
C ASN A 46 8.66 -7.56 -14.21
N ALA A 47 8.00 -7.25 -15.33
CA ALA A 47 8.33 -7.86 -16.62
C ALA A 47 9.77 -7.54 -17.07
N VAL A 48 10.18 -6.27 -16.94
CA VAL A 48 11.56 -5.84 -17.24
C VAL A 48 12.56 -6.49 -16.29
N SER A 49 12.26 -6.54 -14.98
CA SER A 49 13.10 -7.24 -14.00
C SER A 49 13.25 -8.72 -14.34
N ALA A 50 12.15 -9.42 -14.64
CA ALA A 50 12.17 -10.83 -15.01
C ALA A 50 12.95 -11.08 -16.31
N GLN A 51 12.89 -10.17 -17.29
CA GLN A 51 13.70 -10.26 -18.51
C GLN A 51 15.19 -10.15 -18.23
N GLY A 52 15.57 -9.23 -17.36
CA GLY A 52 16.97 -9.02 -16.97
C GLY A 52 17.52 -10.16 -16.11
N LEU A 53 16.69 -10.72 -15.23
CA LEU A 53 17.09 -11.79 -14.30
C LEU A 53 17.04 -13.19 -14.91
N TYR A 54 16.11 -13.45 -15.85
CA TYR A 54 15.88 -14.79 -16.43
C TYR A 54 15.84 -14.79 -17.98
N PRO A 55 16.89 -14.27 -18.66
CA PRO A 55 16.91 -14.16 -20.12
C PRO A 55 16.89 -15.53 -20.82
N THR A 56 17.54 -16.55 -20.27
CA THR A 56 17.67 -17.87 -20.93
C THR A 56 16.60 -18.87 -20.49
N ALA A 57 16.33 -19.88 -21.33
CA ALA A 57 15.39 -20.95 -20.98
C ALA A 57 15.87 -21.79 -19.79
N ALA A 58 17.19 -21.99 -19.66
CA ALA A 58 17.78 -22.73 -18.55
C ALA A 58 17.58 -22.03 -17.20
N GLU A 59 17.75 -20.70 -17.15
CA GLU A 59 17.50 -19.91 -15.93
C GLU A 59 16.01 -19.93 -15.53
N ARG A 60 15.09 -19.90 -16.50
CA ARG A 60 13.65 -20.01 -16.23
C ARG A 60 13.24 -21.40 -15.76
N GLU A 61 13.84 -22.44 -16.30
CA GLU A 61 13.66 -23.82 -15.83
C GLU A 61 14.17 -23.97 -14.40
N HIS A 62 15.35 -23.42 -14.11
CA HIS A 62 15.90 -23.40 -12.76
C HIS A 62 14.97 -22.62 -11.79
N TYR A 63 14.44 -21.47 -12.21
CA TYR A 63 13.44 -20.72 -11.45
C TYR A 63 12.20 -21.56 -11.15
N ALA A 64 11.67 -22.27 -12.14
CA ALA A 64 10.49 -23.12 -11.97
C ALA A 64 10.75 -24.27 -10.96
N GLN A 65 11.93 -24.86 -10.97
CA GLN A 65 12.33 -25.91 -10.03
C GLN A 65 12.54 -25.38 -8.61
N LEU A 66 13.00 -24.14 -8.48
CA LEU A 66 13.30 -23.52 -7.19
C LEU A 66 12.06 -22.93 -6.53
N MET A 67 11.32 -22.10 -7.27
CA MET A 67 10.23 -21.29 -6.75
C MET A 67 8.87 -21.99 -6.88
N GLY A 68 8.71 -22.88 -7.87
CA GLY A 68 7.48 -23.61 -8.11
C GLY A 68 7.03 -24.50 -6.93
N PRO A 69 7.93 -25.27 -6.29
CA PRO A 69 7.57 -26.12 -5.15
C PRO A 69 7.45 -25.38 -3.81
N SER A 70 7.92 -24.13 -3.72
CA SER A 70 7.96 -23.39 -2.46
C SER A 70 6.55 -23.10 -1.93
N THR A 71 6.21 -23.75 -0.81
CA THR A 71 4.89 -23.56 -0.17
C THR A 71 4.73 -22.13 0.34
N VAL A 72 5.83 -21.51 0.81
CA VAL A 72 5.81 -20.15 1.36
C VAL A 72 5.60 -19.12 0.24
N ILE A 73 6.28 -19.28 -0.90
CA ILE A 73 6.10 -18.36 -2.03
C ILE A 73 4.72 -18.55 -2.67
N ILE A 74 4.24 -19.79 -2.82
CA ILE A 74 2.87 -20.08 -3.29
C ILE A 74 1.82 -19.43 -2.37
N ALA A 75 1.99 -19.49 -1.04
CA ALA A 75 1.06 -18.86 -0.12
C ALA A 75 0.93 -17.34 -0.37
N PHE A 76 2.00 -16.66 -0.79
CA PHE A 76 1.98 -15.20 -0.95
C PHE A 76 1.70 -14.71 -2.36
N ASN A 77 2.33 -15.31 -3.35
CA ASN A 77 2.15 -14.94 -4.76
C ASN A 77 0.90 -15.60 -5.37
N GLY A 78 0.37 -16.64 -4.72
CA GLY A 78 -0.59 -17.57 -5.32
C GLY A 78 0.14 -18.66 -6.09
N ARG A 79 -0.61 -19.57 -6.73
CA ARG A 79 -0.02 -20.66 -7.51
C ARG A 79 0.70 -20.14 -8.76
N GLY A 80 1.90 -20.67 -9.01
CA GLY A 80 2.66 -20.39 -10.22
C GLY A 80 2.20 -21.26 -11.39
N TYR A 81 1.97 -20.64 -12.55
CA TYR A 81 1.57 -21.31 -13.79
C TYR A 81 2.49 -20.86 -14.92
N GLY A 82 2.93 -21.79 -15.76
CA GLY A 82 3.84 -21.49 -16.88
C GLY A 82 5.16 -20.85 -16.44
N LEU A 83 5.74 -21.27 -15.30
CA LEU A 83 6.96 -20.68 -14.72
C LEU A 83 8.22 -20.83 -15.59
N THR A 84 8.19 -21.68 -16.62
CA THR A 84 9.26 -21.79 -17.62
C THR A 84 9.18 -20.69 -18.69
N SER A 85 8.07 -19.96 -18.74
CA SER A 85 7.86 -18.81 -19.60
C SER A 85 8.10 -17.51 -18.85
N LEU A 86 8.66 -16.52 -19.54
CA LEU A 86 8.88 -15.18 -18.99
C LEU A 86 7.58 -14.52 -18.49
N GLY A 87 6.48 -14.71 -19.23
CA GLY A 87 5.18 -14.18 -18.84
C GLY A 87 4.61 -14.85 -17.58
N GLY A 88 4.80 -16.16 -17.43
CA GLY A 88 4.41 -16.89 -16.23
C GLY A 88 5.17 -16.44 -14.99
N ILE A 89 6.50 -16.25 -15.10
CA ILE A 89 7.33 -15.68 -14.04
C ILE A 89 6.84 -14.26 -13.69
N THR A 90 6.64 -13.41 -14.70
CA THR A 90 6.15 -12.04 -14.49
C THR A 90 4.81 -12.04 -13.73
N ALA A 91 3.86 -12.88 -14.15
CA ALA A 91 2.55 -12.98 -13.51
C ALA A 91 2.64 -13.48 -12.06
N TYR A 92 3.56 -14.41 -11.80
CA TYR A 92 3.83 -14.97 -10.48
C TYR A 92 4.50 -13.97 -9.54
N GLU A 93 5.51 -13.23 -9.98
CA GLU A 93 6.22 -12.22 -9.18
C GLU A 93 5.37 -11.00 -8.85
N VAL A 94 4.52 -10.58 -9.80
CA VAL A 94 3.50 -9.58 -9.51
C VAL A 94 2.50 -10.08 -8.46
N GLY A 95 2.33 -11.40 -8.29
CA GLY A 95 1.33 -12.05 -7.44
C GLY A 95 1.03 -11.33 -6.13
N PHE A 96 2.01 -11.23 -5.21
CA PHE A 96 1.80 -10.59 -3.92
C PHE A 96 1.46 -9.10 -4.03
N MET A 97 2.24 -8.34 -4.80
CA MET A 97 2.07 -6.88 -4.91
C MET A 97 0.79 -6.51 -5.67
N GLY A 98 0.44 -7.26 -6.70
CA GLY A 98 -0.78 -7.10 -7.49
C GLY A 98 -2.04 -7.47 -6.70
N GLN A 99 -1.99 -8.55 -5.91
CA GLN A 99 -3.08 -8.93 -4.99
C GLN A 99 -3.31 -7.93 -3.85
N ILE A 100 -2.41 -6.96 -3.64
CA ILE A 100 -2.62 -5.82 -2.76
C ILE A 100 -3.05 -4.60 -3.58
N LEU A 101 -2.29 -4.27 -4.63
CA LEU A 101 -2.45 -3.03 -5.37
C LEU A 101 -3.78 -2.94 -6.12
N PHE A 102 -4.13 -3.95 -6.93
CA PHE A 102 -5.35 -3.94 -7.73
C PHE A 102 -6.62 -3.82 -6.88
N PRO A 103 -6.81 -4.62 -5.81
CA PRO A 103 -8.01 -4.49 -4.98
C PRO A 103 -8.03 -3.19 -4.18
N MET A 104 -6.88 -2.72 -3.66
CA MET A 104 -6.81 -1.46 -2.92
C MET A 104 -7.11 -0.26 -3.82
N ALA A 105 -6.57 -0.23 -5.04
CA ALA A 105 -6.83 0.81 -6.02
C ALA A 105 -8.33 0.89 -6.34
N GLY A 106 -8.96 -0.26 -6.63
CA GLY A 106 -10.40 -0.34 -6.87
C GLY A 106 -11.22 0.18 -5.68
N LEU A 107 -10.95 -0.33 -4.48
CA LEU A 107 -11.63 0.06 -3.24
C LEU A 107 -11.50 1.56 -2.95
N ILE A 108 -10.27 2.10 -2.97
CA ILE A 108 -9.99 3.50 -2.62
C ILE A 108 -10.67 4.44 -3.63
N LEU A 109 -10.53 4.16 -4.93
CA LEU A 109 -11.17 4.96 -5.97
C LEU A 109 -12.68 4.94 -5.84
N ALA A 110 -13.27 3.77 -5.62
CA ALA A 110 -14.73 3.64 -5.51
C ALA A 110 -15.28 4.40 -4.32
N VAL A 111 -14.64 4.29 -3.14
CA VAL A 111 -15.06 5.03 -1.95
C VAL A 111 -14.83 6.53 -2.14
N HIS A 112 -13.73 6.93 -2.78
CA HIS A 112 -13.46 8.34 -3.10
C HIS A 112 -14.53 8.94 -4.02
N LEU A 113 -14.86 8.26 -5.12
CA LEU A 113 -15.85 8.67 -6.12
C LEU A 113 -17.31 8.62 -5.62
N THR A 114 -17.56 7.98 -4.48
CA THR A 114 -18.89 7.87 -3.88
C THR A 114 -18.95 8.59 -2.55
N ARG A 115 -18.62 7.92 -1.44
CA ARG A 115 -18.76 8.47 -0.10
C ARG A 115 -17.84 9.66 0.18
N GLY A 116 -16.67 9.71 -0.46
CA GLY A 116 -15.79 10.87 -0.39
C GLY A 116 -16.42 12.13 -0.95
N GLU A 117 -17.09 12.04 -2.11
CA GLU A 117 -17.82 13.15 -2.72
C GLU A 117 -19.08 13.55 -1.93
N GLU A 118 -19.71 12.61 -1.22
CA GLU A 118 -20.80 12.91 -0.29
C GLU A 118 -20.31 13.64 0.96
N GLU A 119 -19.25 13.15 1.61
CA GLU A 119 -18.66 13.82 2.78
C GLU A 119 -18.10 15.21 2.47
N ALA A 120 -17.64 15.43 1.23
CA ALA A 120 -17.17 16.73 0.77
C ALA A 120 -18.31 17.72 0.45
N GLY A 121 -19.59 17.33 0.60
CA GLY A 121 -20.77 18.15 0.31
C GLY A 121 -21.02 18.39 -1.19
N ARG A 122 -20.17 17.87 -2.08
CA ARG A 122 -20.30 18.06 -3.53
C ARG A 122 -21.52 17.34 -4.10
N THR A 123 -21.85 16.18 -3.53
CA THR A 123 -23.03 15.42 -3.95
C THR A 123 -24.32 16.22 -3.69
N GLU A 124 -24.39 16.98 -2.61
CA GLU A 124 -25.55 17.84 -2.29
C GLU A 124 -25.74 18.93 -3.37
N LEU A 125 -24.65 19.57 -3.79
CA LEU A 125 -24.65 20.56 -4.88
C LEU A 125 -25.10 19.97 -6.22
N LEU A 126 -24.71 18.71 -6.51
CA LEU A 126 -25.13 18.02 -7.72
C LEU A 126 -26.62 17.65 -7.68
N THR A 127 -27.11 17.20 -6.52
CA THR A 127 -28.51 16.82 -6.32
C THR A 127 -29.47 18.00 -6.23
N ALA A 128 -28.98 19.22 -6.07
CA ALA A 128 -29.76 20.45 -6.25
C ALA A 128 -30.18 20.68 -7.72
N SER A 129 -29.54 19.98 -8.67
CA SER A 129 -29.92 19.93 -10.08
C SER A 129 -30.76 18.67 -10.37
N PRO A 130 -31.51 18.58 -11.49
CA PRO A 130 -32.36 17.43 -11.81
C PRO A 130 -31.51 16.20 -12.19
N THR A 131 -30.84 15.60 -11.20
CA THR A 131 -30.06 14.37 -11.31
C THR A 131 -30.82 13.21 -10.67
N GLY A 132 -30.80 12.06 -11.32
CA GLY A 132 -31.39 10.84 -10.79
C GLY A 132 -30.58 10.30 -9.60
N ARG A 133 -31.26 9.59 -8.69
CA ARG A 133 -30.68 9.07 -7.43
C ARG A 133 -29.49 8.12 -7.65
N LEU A 134 -29.42 7.43 -8.79
CA LEU A 134 -28.32 6.51 -9.12
C LEU A 134 -27.25 7.17 -10.02
N ALA A 135 -27.39 8.44 -10.41
CA ALA A 135 -26.48 9.07 -11.35
C ALA A 135 -25.05 9.21 -10.81
N ALA A 136 -24.87 9.47 -9.51
CA ALA A 136 -23.56 9.53 -8.88
C ALA A 136 -22.89 8.13 -8.82
N LEU A 137 -23.64 7.10 -8.42
CA LEU A 137 -23.15 5.71 -8.41
C LEU A 137 -22.80 5.21 -9.82
N GLY A 138 -23.64 5.53 -10.81
CA GLY A 138 -23.37 5.23 -12.21
C GLY A 138 -22.14 5.95 -12.75
N ALA A 139 -21.93 7.22 -12.36
CA ALA A 139 -20.73 7.97 -12.75
C ALA A 139 -19.46 7.34 -12.16
N ALA A 140 -19.52 6.93 -10.89
CA ALA A 140 -18.42 6.22 -10.25
C ALA A 140 -18.09 4.89 -10.96
N LEU A 141 -19.12 4.10 -11.32
CA LEU A 141 -18.95 2.86 -12.08
C LEU A 141 -18.31 3.08 -13.46
N LEU A 142 -18.76 4.11 -14.20
CA LEU A 142 -18.16 4.47 -15.49
C LEU A 142 -16.69 4.85 -15.37
N LEU A 143 -16.32 5.60 -14.32
CA LEU A 143 -14.93 6.01 -14.11
C LEU A 143 -14.06 4.85 -13.63
N LEU A 144 -14.58 3.95 -12.79
CA LEU A 144 -13.89 2.72 -12.39
C LEU A 144 -13.65 1.79 -13.58
N THR A 145 -14.65 1.59 -14.44
CA THR A 145 -14.53 0.81 -15.69
C THR A 145 -13.54 1.42 -16.67
N ALA A 146 -13.57 2.74 -16.85
CA ALA A 146 -12.57 3.43 -17.65
C ALA A 146 -11.15 3.28 -17.08
N THR A 147 -10.99 3.35 -15.75
CA THR A 147 -9.69 3.18 -15.09
C THR A 147 -9.17 1.75 -15.22
N ALA A 148 -10.03 0.75 -15.02
CA ALA A 148 -9.68 -0.66 -15.23
C ALA A 148 -9.28 -0.94 -16.68
N ALA A 149 -10.02 -0.38 -17.64
CA ALA A 149 -9.72 -0.52 -19.06
C ALA A 149 -8.40 0.18 -19.44
N LEU A 150 -8.13 1.37 -18.91
CA LEU A 150 -6.87 2.09 -19.12
C LEU A 150 -5.68 1.31 -18.56
N MET A 151 -5.81 0.77 -17.35
CA MET A 151 -4.79 -0.08 -16.72
C MET A 151 -4.55 -1.35 -17.54
N ALA A 152 -5.61 -2.08 -17.89
CA ALA A 152 -5.53 -3.29 -18.69
C ALA A 152 -4.93 -3.01 -20.08
N GLY A 153 -5.34 -1.93 -20.74
CA GLY A 153 -4.78 -1.50 -22.02
C GLY A 153 -3.30 -1.15 -21.93
N GLY A 154 -2.88 -0.45 -20.86
CA GLY A 154 -1.47 -0.15 -20.59
C GLY A 154 -0.63 -1.40 -20.34
N ILE A 155 -1.15 -2.35 -19.57
CA ILE A 155 -0.50 -3.65 -19.32
C ILE A 155 -0.36 -4.44 -20.62
N LEU A 156 -1.45 -4.57 -21.40
CA LEU A 156 -1.43 -5.29 -22.68
C LEU A 156 -0.41 -4.66 -23.65
N ALA A 157 -0.48 -3.35 -23.85
CA ALA A 157 0.42 -2.63 -24.74
C ALA A 157 1.88 -2.72 -24.28
N GLY A 158 2.14 -2.59 -22.98
CA GLY A 158 3.49 -2.66 -22.44
C GLY A 158 4.09 -4.06 -22.48
N LEU A 159 3.34 -5.10 -22.11
CA LEU A 159 3.84 -6.48 -22.16
C LEU A 159 4.09 -6.95 -23.61
N THR A 160 3.21 -6.56 -24.54
CA THR A 160 3.43 -6.83 -25.97
C THR A 160 4.61 -6.06 -26.54
N ALA A 161 4.82 -4.80 -26.14
CA ALA A 161 6.00 -4.03 -26.52
C ALA A 161 7.31 -4.62 -25.96
N LEU A 162 7.24 -5.28 -24.80
CA LEU A 162 8.34 -6.05 -24.22
C LEU A 162 8.53 -7.43 -24.87
N GLY A 163 7.75 -7.78 -25.90
CA GLY A 163 7.90 -9.03 -26.66
C GLY A 163 7.21 -10.25 -26.05
N LEU A 164 6.37 -10.08 -25.01
CA LEU A 164 5.57 -11.19 -24.47
C LEU A 164 4.40 -11.55 -25.40
N PRO A 165 3.91 -12.80 -25.38
CA PRO A 165 2.77 -13.22 -26.20
C PRO A 165 1.53 -12.35 -25.98
N ALA A 166 0.95 -11.83 -27.07
CA ALA A 166 -0.20 -10.92 -27.01
C ALA A 166 -1.44 -11.57 -26.38
N SER A 167 -1.70 -12.85 -26.70
CA SER A 167 -2.82 -13.60 -26.11
C SER A 167 -2.71 -13.67 -24.57
N GLY A 168 -1.54 -14.09 -24.06
CA GLY A 168 -1.35 -14.18 -22.61
C GLY A 168 -1.34 -12.81 -21.92
N SER A 169 -0.74 -11.81 -22.57
CA SER A 169 -0.78 -10.43 -22.11
C SER A 169 -2.22 -9.90 -21.99
N ALA A 170 -3.11 -10.26 -22.94
CA ALA A 170 -4.51 -9.86 -22.91
C ALA A 170 -5.28 -10.53 -21.77
N TRP A 171 -5.07 -11.83 -21.54
CA TRP A 171 -5.68 -12.56 -20.42
C TRP A 171 -5.24 -11.99 -19.06
N TYR A 172 -3.95 -11.70 -18.92
CA TYR A 172 -3.42 -11.11 -17.69
C TYR A 172 -3.92 -9.67 -17.48
N ALA A 173 -3.93 -8.84 -18.52
CA ALA A 173 -4.49 -7.50 -18.47
C ALA A 173 -5.98 -7.51 -18.08
N ALA A 174 -6.77 -8.41 -18.68
CA ALA A 174 -8.19 -8.55 -18.37
C ALA A 174 -8.43 -9.00 -16.92
N SER A 175 -7.62 -9.94 -16.41
CA SER A 175 -7.76 -10.44 -15.03
C SER A 175 -7.45 -9.37 -13.98
N THR A 176 -6.38 -8.59 -14.19
CA THR A 176 -6.01 -7.48 -13.30
C THR A 176 -7.07 -6.37 -13.31
N GLY A 177 -7.61 -6.02 -14.48
CA GLY A 177 -8.73 -5.09 -14.62
C GLY A 177 -10.00 -5.57 -13.92
N ALA A 178 -10.36 -6.84 -14.08
CA ALA A 178 -11.53 -7.44 -13.43
C ALA A 178 -11.39 -7.50 -11.89
N CYS A 179 -10.17 -7.78 -11.39
CA CYS A 179 -9.87 -7.70 -9.97
C CYS A 179 -10.10 -6.27 -9.42
N LEU A 180 -9.56 -5.26 -10.11
CA LEU A 180 -9.80 -3.86 -9.73
C LEU A 180 -11.31 -3.53 -9.69
N LEU A 181 -12.08 -3.99 -10.68
CA LEU A 181 -13.52 -3.75 -10.75
C LEU A 181 -14.30 -4.43 -9.64
N LEU A 182 -13.95 -5.67 -9.28
CA LEU A 182 -14.62 -6.39 -8.20
C LEU A 182 -14.48 -5.66 -6.86
N PHE A 183 -13.27 -5.22 -6.52
CA PHE A 183 -13.06 -4.50 -5.26
C PHE A 183 -13.50 -3.03 -5.36
N GLY A 184 -13.58 -2.47 -6.56
CA GLY A 184 -14.31 -1.24 -6.82
C GLY A 184 -15.81 -1.37 -6.53
N ALA A 185 -16.44 -2.46 -6.96
CA ALA A 185 -17.83 -2.76 -6.64
C ALA A 185 -18.06 -2.93 -5.13
N LEU A 186 -17.14 -3.60 -4.43
CA LEU A 186 -17.14 -3.66 -2.97
C LEU A 186 -17.05 -2.26 -2.35
N GLY A 187 -16.15 -1.39 -2.86
CA GLY A 187 -16.03 -0.02 -2.39
C GLY A 187 -17.28 0.82 -2.64
N CYS A 188 -17.94 0.65 -3.79
CA CYS A 188 -19.24 1.26 -4.07
C CYS A 188 -20.28 0.81 -3.04
N LEU A 189 -20.40 -0.49 -2.78
CA LEU A 189 -21.32 -1.03 -1.76
C LEU A 189 -21.03 -0.45 -0.37
N LEU A 190 -19.77 -0.49 0.08
CA LEU A 190 -19.37 0.04 1.37
C LEU A 190 -19.60 1.56 1.47
N GLY A 191 -19.44 2.28 0.36
CA GLY A 191 -19.75 3.71 0.27
C GLY A 191 -21.25 4.02 0.42
N GLN A 192 -22.14 3.11 0.02
CA GLN A 192 -23.58 3.24 0.25
C GLN A 192 -24.00 2.81 1.67
N VAL A 193 -23.29 1.83 2.24
CA VAL A 193 -23.62 1.25 3.56
C VAL A 193 -23.07 2.09 4.71
N CYS A 194 -21.87 2.65 4.59
CA CYS A 194 -21.21 3.39 5.65
C CYS A 194 -21.48 4.90 5.57
N GLN A 195 -21.74 5.54 6.70
CA GLN A 195 -21.84 7.01 6.76
C GLN A 195 -20.50 7.74 6.69
N LEU A 196 -19.38 7.03 6.93
CA LEU A 196 -18.04 7.62 6.93
C LEU A 196 -17.10 6.94 5.93
N THR A 197 -16.40 7.73 5.12
CA THR A 197 -15.34 7.28 4.17
C THR A 197 -14.31 6.43 4.90
N ARG A 198 -13.88 6.88 6.08
CA ARG A 198 -12.90 6.15 6.90
C ARG A 198 -13.40 4.78 7.36
N THR A 199 -14.71 4.64 7.60
CA THR A 199 -15.30 3.35 8.00
C THR A 199 -15.40 2.42 6.80
N ALA A 200 -15.85 2.92 5.65
CA ALA A 200 -15.89 2.15 4.40
C ALA A 200 -14.50 1.61 4.03
N LEU A 201 -13.47 2.47 4.05
CA LEU A 201 -12.10 2.05 3.75
C LEU A 201 -11.58 1.00 4.73
N ARG A 202 -11.82 1.15 6.05
CA ARG A 202 -11.38 0.17 7.04
C ARG A 202 -12.02 -1.19 6.86
N LEU A 203 -13.33 -1.22 6.61
CA LEU A 203 -14.05 -2.47 6.35
C LEU A 203 -13.56 -3.12 5.06
N GLY A 204 -13.39 -2.33 3.98
CA GLY A 204 -12.90 -2.84 2.70
C GLY A 204 -11.48 -3.40 2.80
N VAL A 205 -10.57 -2.68 3.47
CA VAL A 205 -9.22 -3.17 3.76
C VAL A 205 -9.28 -4.47 4.56
N GLY A 206 -10.13 -4.54 5.60
CA GLY A 206 -10.33 -5.77 6.37
C GLY A 206 -10.81 -6.95 5.52
N VAL A 207 -11.73 -6.73 4.58
CA VAL A 207 -12.21 -7.75 3.65
C VAL A 207 -11.09 -8.21 2.70
N ILE A 208 -10.32 -7.27 2.14
CA ILE A 208 -9.16 -7.58 1.27
C ILE A 208 -8.14 -8.41 2.04
N THR A 209 -7.75 -7.98 3.24
CA THR A 209 -6.79 -8.69 4.09
C THR A 209 -7.30 -10.08 4.45
N ALA A 210 -8.58 -10.22 4.83
CA ALA A 210 -9.17 -11.52 5.14
C ALA A 210 -9.18 -12.45 3.92
N ALA A 211 -9.55 -11.94 2.74
CA ALA A 211 -9.52 -12.70 1.50
C ALA A 211 -8.09 -13.15 1.14
N PHE A 212 -7.09 -12.29 1.36
CA PHE A 212 -5.69 -12.60 1.11
C PHE A 212 -5.18 -13.69 2.06
N LEU A 213 -5.44 -13.55 3.36
CA LEU A 213 -5.02 -14.53 4.36
C LEU A 213 -5.71 -15.89 4.17
N ALA A 214 -7.01 -15.89 3.85
CA ALA A 214 -7.75 -17.12 3.57
C ALA A 214 -7.18 -17.83 2.33
N ARG A 215 -6.87 -17.07 1.26
CA ARG A 215 -6.21 -17.62 0.07
C ARG A 215 -4.82 -18.16 0.43
N ALA A 216 -3.98 -17.37 1.10
CA ALA A 216 -2.62 -17.75 1.46
C ALA A 216 -2.56 -19.03 2.29
N LEU A 217 -3.48 -19.16 3.26
CA LEU A 217 -3.61 -20.38 4.05
C LEU A 217 -4.04 -21.57 3.19
N ALA A 218 -5.04 -21.39 2.34
CA ALA A 218 -5.52 -22.48 1.49
C ALA A 218 -4.47 -22.94 0.46
N ASP A 219 -3.73 -22.00 -0.13
CA ASP A 219 -2.62 -22.29 -1.04
C ASP A 219 -1.47 -22.99 -0.30
N GLY A 220 -1.11 -22.52 0.91
CA GLY A 220 -0.09 -23.16 1.74
C GLY A 220 -0.47 -24.58 2.22
N LEU A 221 -1.76 -24.87 2.34
CA LEU A 221 -2.27 -26.23 2.65
C LEU A 221 -2.48 -27.10 1.41
N GLY A 222 -2.16 -26.61 0.20
CA GLY A 222 -2.45 -27.32 -1.06
C GLY A 222 -3.96 -27.50 -1.33
N SER A 223 -4.83 -26.77 -0.64
CA SER A 223 -6.28 -26.94 -0.70
C SER A 223 -6.90 -26.27 -1.92
N ARG A 224 -7.98 -26.86 -2.45
CA ARG A 224 -8.82 -26.21 -3.47
C ARG A 224 -9.67 -25.07 -2.91
N ALA A 225 -9.69 -24.89 -1.59
CA ALA A 225 -10.38 -23.77 -0.94
C ALA A 225 -9.86 -22.39 -1.38
N ALA A 226 -8.64 -22.30 -1.91
CA ALA A 226 -8.10 -21.08 -2.50
C ALA A 226 -8.98 -20.53 -3.64
N LEU A 227 -9.73 -21.42 -4.31
CA LEU A 227 -10.65 -21.09 -5.40
C LEU A 227 -11.97 -20.46 -4.93
N LEU A 228 -12.25 -20.43 -3.63
CA LEU A 228 -13.47 -19.83 -3.09
C LEU A 228 -13.35 -18.30 -2.98
N GLY A 229 -12.11 -17.80 -2.90
CA GLY A 229 -11.82 -16.39 -2.69
C GLY A 229 -11.51 -15.65 -3.99
N PRO A 230 -11.91 -14.37 -4.11
CA PRO A 230 -11.67 -13.59 -5.32
C PRO A 230 -10.19 -13.39 -5.64
N LEU A 231 -9.33 -13.35 -4.63
CA LEU A 231 -7.88 -13.23 -4.85
C LEU A 231 -7.25 -14.53 -5.38
N GLY A 232 -7.86 -15.70 -5.15
CA GLY A 232 -7.38 -16.96 -5.71
C GLY A 232 -7.77 -17.17 -7.17
N TRP A 233 -8.73 -16.39 -7.68
CA TRP A 233 -9.12 -16.43 -9.09
C TRP A 233 -8.08 -15.76 -10.00
N LEU A 234 -7.29 -14.81 -9.48
CA LEU A 234 -6.33 -14.05 -10.28
C LEU A 234 -5.21 -14.96 -10.87
N PRO A 235 -4.51 -15.80 -10.07
CA PRO A 235 -3.55 -16.76 -10.63
C PRO A 235 -4.18 -17.83 -11.53
N GLU A 236 -5.41 -18.26 -11.22
CA GLU A 236 -6.09 -19.36 -11.94
C GLU A 236 -6.58 -18.99 -13.35
N VAL A 237 -6.40 -17.74 -13.78
CA VAL A 237 -6.57 -17.37 -15.19
C VAL A 237 -5.49 -18.03 -16.06
N ARG A 238 -4.31 -18.35 -15.51
CA ARG A 238 -3.22 -19.05 -16.23
C ARG A 238 -2.83 -18.40 -17.55
N ALA A 239 -2.68 -17.08 -17.49
CA ALA A 239 -2.58 -16.23 -18.68
C ALA A 239 -1.48 -16.67 -19.68
N PHE A 240 -0.35 -17.19 -19.21
CA PHE A 240 0.80 -17.58 -20.04
C PHE A 240 1.01 -19.10 -20.18
N GLU A 241 0.00 -19.90 -19.85
CA GLU A 241 0.04 -21.35 -19.99
C GLU A 241 -1.20 -21.81 -20.79
N GLU A 242 -2.28 -22.17 -20.09
CA GLU A 242 -3.56 -22.54 -20.67
C GLU A 242 -4.66 -21.65 -20.11
N PRO A 243 -4.98 -20.52 -20.79
CA PRO A 243 -5.89 -19.53 -20.24
C PRO A 243 -7.28 -20.08 -19.93
N ARG A 244 -7.80 -19.75 -18.75
CA ARG A 244 -9.13 -20.15 -18.29
C ARG A 244 -10.03 -18.93 -18.15
N ALA A 245 -11.21 -18.99 -18.76
CA ALA A 245 -12.17 -17.88 -18.74
C ALA A 245 -13.00 -17.79 -17.46
N TRP A 246 -13.22 -18.91 -16.77
CA TRP A 246 -14.10 -18.96 -15.59
C TRP A 246 -13.70 -18.02 -14.45
N PRO A 247 -12.41 -17.78 -14.10
CA PRO A 247 -12.06 -16.88 -13.01
C PRO A 247 -12.36 -15.42 -13.38
N LEU A 248 -12.21 -15.06 -14.66
CA LEU A 248 -12.57 -13.73 -15.17
C LEU A 248 -14.09 -13.52 -15.05
N LEU A 249 -14.88 -14.52 -15.47
CA LEU A 249 -16.33 -14.49 -15.32
C LEU A 249 -16.75 -14.41 -13.84
N ALA A 250 -16.08 -15.14 -12.95
CA ALA A 250 -16.34 -15.09 -11.52
C ALA A 250 -16.12 -13.68 -10.93
N HIS A 251 -15.05 -12.98 -11.32
CA HIS A 251 -14.82 -11.58 -10.93
C HIS A 251 -15.95 -10.67 -11.42
N LEU A 252 -16.32 -10.77 -12.70
CA LEU A 252 -17.35 -9.92 -13.30
C LEU A 252 -18.74 -10.16 -12.69
N ILE A 253 -19.10 -11.43 -12.46
CA ILE A 253 -20.36 -11.81 -11.81
C ILE A 253 -20.40 -11.29 -10.37
N ALA A 254 -19.34 -11.51 -9.59
CA ALA A 254 -19.27 -11.02 -8.22
C ALA A 254 -19.33 -9.48 -8.16
N ALA A 255 -18.66 -8.79 -9.09
CA ALA A 255 -18.73 -7.33 -9.21
C ALA A 255 -20.16 -6.85 -9.51
N ALA A 256 -20.83 -7.51 -10.47
CA ALA A 256 -22.20 -7.18 -10.83
C ALA A 256 -23.17 -7.38 -9.66
N LEU A 257 -23.05 -8.49 -8.91
CA LEU A 257 -23.86 -8.76 -7.73
C LEU A 257 -23.68 -7.67 -6.66
N LEU A 258 -22.43 -7.30 -6.35
CA LEU A 258 -22.13 -6.23 -5.39
C LEU A 258 -22.69 -4.87 -5.84
N LEU A 259 -22.62 -4.56 -7.14
CA LEU A 259 -23.17 -3.32 -7.71
C LEU A 259 -24.71 -3.30 -7.68
N ILE A 260 -25.36 -4.43 -7.92
CA ILE A 260 -26.83 -4.56 -7.80
C ILE A 260 -27.24 -4.28 -6.36
N ILE A 261 -26.55 -4.87 -5.38
CA ILE A 261 -26.81 -4.62 -3.96
C ILE A 261 -26.55 -3.15 -3.62
N ALA A 262 -25.43 -2.58 -4.10
CA ALA A 262 -25.11 -1.17 -3.89
C ALA A 262 -26.20 -0.25 -4.46
N GLY A 263 -26.69 -0.54 -5.67
CA GLY A 263 -27.78 0.20 -6.31
C GLY A 263 -29.10 0.08 -5.54
N ALA A 264 -29.43 -1.11 -5.02
CA ALA A 264 -30.61 -1.32 -4.20
C ALA A 264 -30.55 -0.53 -2.88
N VAL A 265 -29.39 -0.47 -2.23
CA VAL A 265 -29.16 0.34 -1.02
C VAL A 265 -29.24 1.83 -1.37
N ALA A 266 -28.58 2.27 -2.44
CA ALA A 266 -28.58 3.65 -2.91
C ALA A 266 -30.00 4.15 -3.26
N ALA A 267 -30.85 3.28 -3.80
CA ALA A 267 -32.22 3.62 -4.16
C ALA A 267 -33.11 3.89 -2.93
N ARG A 268 -32.83 3.24 -1.79
CA ARG A 268 -33.68 3.30 -0.59
C ARG A 268 -33.17 4.29 0.47
N ARG A 269 -31.87 4.59 0.50
CA ARG A 269 -31.28 5.50 1.50
C ARG A 269 -31.47 6.97 1.13
N ASP A 270 -31.53 7.82 2.15
CA ASP A 270 -31.44 9.28 2.00
C ASP A 270 -29.97 9.73 1.87
N LEU A 271 -29.79 10.93 1.31
CA LEU A 271 -28.45 11.55 1.20
C LEU A 271 -27.86 11.80 2.58
N GLY A 272 -26.55 11.58 2.72
CA GLY A 272 -25.86 11.69 4.02
C GLY A 272 -26.13 10.53 4.97
N ALA A 273 -27.26 9.83 4.84
CA ALA A 273 -27.58 8.63 5.60
C ALA A 273 -26.84 7.41 5.04
N GLY A 274 -26.50 6.51 5.94
CA GLY A 274 -25.89 5.20 5.67
C GLY A 274 -26.46 4.19 6.65
N VAL A 275 -26.59 2.94 6.20
CA VAL A 275 -27.17 1.84 7.00
C VAL A 275 -26.39 1.61 8.29
N LEU A 276 -25.07 1.75 8.22
CA LEU A 276 -24.18 1.73 9.38
C LEU A 276 -23.92 3.16 9.85
N ALA A 277 -24.67 3.56 10.88
CA ALA A 277 -24.43 4.80 11.60
C ALA A 277 -23.10 4.75 12.36
N PRO A 278 -22.35 5.88 12.44
CA PRO A 278 -21.20 5.98 13.32
C PRO A 278 -21.66 5.68 14.74
N ARG A 279 -20.93 4.80 15.42
CA ARG A 279 -21.18 4.58 16.85
C ARG A 279 -21.03 5.93 17.57
N PRO A 280 -22.00 6.34 18.41
CA PRO A 280 -21.78 7.46 19.29
C PRO A 280 -20.51 7.15 20.07
N GLY A 281 -19.54 8.06 20.01
CA GLY A 281 -18.26 7.88 20.70
C GLY A 281 -18.49 7.66 22.21
N PRO A 282 -17.46 7.23 22.94
CA PRO A 282 -17.54 7.11 24.40
C PRO A 282 -18.11 8.41 25.01
N ARG A 283 -18.99 8.27 26.01
CA ARG A 283 -19.64 9.42 26.69
C ARG A 283 -18.64 10.44 27.24
N ALA A 284 -17.46 9.97 27.64
CA ALA A 284 -16.34 10.81 28.05
C ALA A 284 -15.09 10.45 27.25
N ALA A 285 -14.29 11.45 26.88
CA ALA A 285 -12.98 11.23 26.30
C ALA A 285 -12.03 10.62 27.35
N HIS A 286 -11.22 9.65 26.94
CA HIS A 286 -10.20 9.06 27.81
C HIS A 286 -9.21 10.15 28.29
N PRO A 287 -8.82 10.22 29.58
CA PRO A 287 -7.98 11.29 30.12
C PRO A 287 -6.67 11.52 29.36
N ARG A 288 -6.06 10.46 28.82
CA ARG A 288 -4.87 10.56 27.95
C ARG A 288 -5.06 11.49 26.74
N LEU A 289 -6.28 11.64 26.21
CA LEU A 289 -6.57 12.56 25.09
C LEU A 289 -6.46 14.04 25.47
N ALA A 290 -6.49 14.36 26.77
CA ALA A 290 -6.21 15.71 27.27
C ALA A 290 -4.70 16.05 27.25
N THR A 291 -3.83 15.09 26.91
CA THR A 291 -2.38 15.29 26.81
C THR A 291 -1.94 15.39 25.35
N CYS A 292 -0.88 16.16 25.07
CA CYS A 292 -0.29 16.25 23.73
C CYS A 292 0.13 14.88 23.19
N ALA A 293 0.66 14.02 24.06
CA ALA A 293 1.11 12.68 23.68
C ALA A 293 -0.06 11.78 23.29
N GLY A 294 -1.16 11.82 24.05
CA GLY A 294 -2.35 11.04 23.70
C GLY A 294 -3.05 11.54 22.44
N TYR A 295 -3.07 12.86 22.21
CA TYR A 295 -3.53 13.45 20.94
C TYR A 295 -2.65 12.99 19.76
N ALA A 296 -1.34 13.17 19.86
CA ALA A 296 -0.39 12.75 18.84
C ALA A 296 -0.50 11.25 18.55
N TRP A 297 -0.53 10.40 19.59
CA TRP A 297 -0.68 8.95 19.42
C TRP A 297 -1.97 8.58 18.71
N ARG A 298 -3.11 9.20 19.06
CA ARG A 298 -4.39 8.93 18.40
C ARG A 298 -4.33 9.24 16.90
N MET A 299 -3.58 10.26 16.51
CA MET A 299 -3.42 10.67 15.11
C MET A 299 -2.41 9.80 14.35
N LEU A 300 -1.28 9.45 14.99
CA LEU A 300 -0.20 8.69 14.37
C LEU A 300 -0.50 7.18 14.32
N ARG A 301 -1.22 6.64 15.32
CA ARG A 301 -1.44 5.18 15.46
C ARG A 301 -1.90 4.46 14.18
N PRO A 302 -2.79 4.98 13.32
CA PRO A 302 -3.24 4.18 12.17
C PRO A 302 -2.11 4.00 11.15
N GLY A 303 -1.29 5.03 10.95
CA GLY A 303 -0.13 4.96 10.06
C GLY A 303 0.98 4.07 10.62
N VAL A 304 1.22 4.18 11.93
CA VAL A 304 2.17 3.31 12.65
C VAL A 304 1.76 1.84 12.54
N LEU A 305 0.49 1.52 12.80
CA LEU A 305 0.00 0.15 12.70
C LEU A 305 0.05 -0.39 11.26
N GLY A 306 -0.21 0.45 10.26
CA GLY A 306 -0.07 0.08 8.84
C GLY A 306 1.38 -0.24 8.47
N ALA A 307 2.32 0.63 8.85
CA ALA A 307 3.75 0.40 8.63
C ALA A 307 4.27 -0.82 9.40
N MET A 308 3.81 -1.00 10.64
CA MET A 308 4.10 -2.15 11.48
C MET A 308 3.65 -3.46 10.82
N ALA A 309 2.40 -3.51 10.36
CA ALA A 309 1.86 -4.69 9.70
C ALA A 309 2.66 -5.03 8.43
N LEU A 310 2.98 -4.04 7.60
CA LEU A 310 3.79 -4.24 6.40
C LEU A 310 5.18 -4.80 6.75
N ALA A 311 5.90 -4.15 7.66
CA ALA A 311 7.25 -4.53 8.04
C ALA A 311 7.29 -5.93 8.67
N VAL A 312 6.41 -6.20 9.65
CA VAL A 312 6.32 -7.49 10.33
C VAL A 312 5.95 -8.60 9.35
N THR A 313 4.93 -8.41 8.51
CA THR A 313 4.54 -9.44 7.53
C THR A 313 5.68 -9.72 6.55
N TRP A 314 6.37 -8.68 6.05
CA TRP A 314 7.52 -8.86 5.16
C TRP A 314 8.70 -9.57 5.82
N SER A 315 9.01 -9.24 7.08
CA SER A 315 10.07 -9.90 7.82
C SER A 315 9.73 -11.35 8.18
N LEU A 316 8.48 -11.64 8.55
CA LEU A 316 8.02 -13.02 8.79
C LEU A 316 8.21 -13.86 7.53
N LEU A 317 7.87 -13.31 6.38
CA LEU A 317 8.03 -13.99 5.10
C LEU A 317 9.45 -14.42 4.83
N LEU A 318 10.37 -13.46 4.91
CA LEU A 318 11.77 -13.73 4.61
C LEU A 318 12.38 -14.71 5.61
N GLY A 319 11.98 -14.67 6.88
CA GLY A 319 12.41 -15.67 7.84
C GLY A 319 11.81 -17.06 7.57
N LEU A 320 10.57 -17.13 7.06
CA LEU A 320 9.95 -18.40 6.65
C LEU A 320 10.64 -19.04 5.43
N LEU A 321 11.20 -18.22 4.53
CA LEU A 321 12.02 -18.66 3.39
C LEU A 321 13.45 -19.05 3.77
N GLY A 322 13.82 -18.96 5.06
CA GLY A 322 15.19 -19.18 5.54
C GLY A 322 15.79 -20.51 5.10
N ARG A 323 15.04 -21.60 5.26
CA ARG A 323 15.51 -22.95 4.91
C ARG A 323 15.70 -23.12 3.41
N GLU A 324 14.72 -22.70 2.61
CA GLU A 324 14.77 -22.77 1.15
C GLU A 324 15.97 -21.98 0.60
N MET A 325 16.25 -20.80 1.15
CA MET A 325 17.43 -20.02 0.75
C MET A 325 18.76 -20.60 1.22
N GLU A 326 18.80 -21.34 2.32
CA GLU A 326 19.99 -22.10 2.71
C GLU A 326 20.25 -23.27 1.76
N GLU A 327 19.21 -23.99 1.34
CA GLU A 327 19.33 -25.06 0.34
C GLU A 327 19.81 -24.51 -1.02
N ILE A 328 19.29 -23.36 -1.45
CA ILE A 328 19.74 -22.66 -2.66
C ILE A 328 21.20 -22.22 -2.56
N ALA A 329 21.56 -21.68 -1.40
CA ALA A 329 22.92 -21.25 -1.09
C ALA A 329 23.94 -22.39 -1.17
N GLU A 330 23.57 -23.57 -0.67
CA GLU A 330 24.39 -24.78 -0.74
C GLU A 330 24.52 -25.30 -2.18
N ALA A 331 23.42 -25.26 -2.95
CA ALA A 331 23.42 -25.69 -4.34
C ALA A 331 24.18 -24.72 -5.28
N THR A 332 24.16 -23.42 -5.00
CA THR A 332 24.74 -22.38 -5.87
C THR A 332 25.56 -21.34 -5.09
N PRO A 333 26.72 -21.73 -4.53
CA PRO A 333 27.52 -20.84 -3.68
C PRO A 333 28.10 -19.63 -4.43
N SER A 334 28.31 -19.74 -5.75
CA SER A 334 28.76 -18.64 -6.61
C SER A 334 27.76 -17.47 -6.67
N LEU A 335 26.46 -17.76 -6.59
CA LEU A 335 25.40 -16.74 -6.62
C LEU A 335 25.39 -15.90 -5.33
N LEU A 336 25.66 -16.51 -4.18
CA LEU A 336 25.80 -15.78 -2.92
C LEU A 336 27.03 -14.89 -2.89
N LEU A 337 28.18 -15.40 -3.36
CA LEU A 337 29.41 -14.63 -3.43
C LEU A 337 29.28 -13.42 -4.37
N ALA A 338 28.54 -13.55 -5.47
CA ALA A 338 28.21 -12.44 -6.36
C ALA A 338 27.37 -11.35 -5.67
N LEU A 339 26.54 -11.73 -4.69
CA LEU A 339 25.75 -10.83 -3.86
C LEU A 339 26.49 -10.35 -2.60
N GLY A 340 27.75 -10.76 -2.41
CA GLY A 340 28.57 -10.44 -1.23
C GLY A 340 28.12 -11.15 0.05
N ALA A 341 27.21 -12.12 -0.04
CA ALA A 341 26.68 -12.88 1.08
C ALA A 341 27.49 -14.18 1.29
N ARG A 342 27.60 -14.60 2.56
CA ARG A 342 28.22 -15.89 2.91
C ARG A 342 27.18 -16.96 3.20
N ARG A 343 25.98 -16.55 3.62
CA ARG A 343 24.84 -17.42 3.87
C ARG A 343 23.62 -16.93 3.09
N GLY A 344 22.74 -17.84 2.68
CA GLY A 344 21.45 -17.48 2.07
C GLY A 344 20.58 -16.63 3.01
N THR A 345 20.69 -16.88 4.31
CA THR A 345 20.03 -16.08 5.36
C THR A 345 20.53 -14.64 5.42
N ASP A 346 21.77 -14.33 5.02
CA ASP A 346 22.27 -12.94 5.00
C ASP A 346 21.53 -12.09 3.96
N VAL A 347 21.24 -12.67 2.79
CA VAL A 347 20.47 -12.02 1.71
C VAL A 347 19.04 -11.73 2.18
N LEU A 348 18.41 -12.69 2.85
CA LEU A 348 17.07 -12.53 3.42
C LEU A 348 17.05 -11.43 4.49
N VAL A 349 18.06 -11.36 5.34
CA VAL A 349 18.16 -10.32 6.39
C VAL A 349 18.39 -8.95 5.79
N MET A 350 19.23 -8.84 4.75
CA MET A 350 19.40 -7.60 4.00
C MET A 350 18.05 -7.14 3.41
N LEU A 351 17.35 -8.03 2.70
CA LEU A 351 16.08 -7.72 2.06
C LEU A 351 14.98 -7.33 3.06
N ALA A 352 14.96 -8.00 4.21
CA ALA A 352 14.05 -7.70 5.31
C ALA A 352 14.33 -6.31 5.88
N THR A 353 15.60 -6.01 6.13
CA THR A 353 16.04 -4.75 6.73
C THR A 353 15.79 -3.55 5.82
N ILE A 354 15.96 -3.69 4.50
CA ILE A 354 15.65 -2.62 3.53
C ILE A 354 14.19 -2.21 3.61
N VAL A 355 13.26 -3.18 3.55
CA VAL A 355 11.83 -2.90 3.59
C VAL A 355 11.39 -2.45 4.99
N ALA A 356 11.92 -3.06 6.04
CA ALA A 356 11.65 -2.66 7.42
C ALA A 356 12.10 -1.22 7.70
N GLY A 357 13.30 -0.85 7.23
CA GLY A 357 13.85 0.50 7.34
C GLY A 357 13.04 1.51 6.54
N ALA A 358 12.63 1.18 5.31
CA ALA A 358 11.74 2.02 4.51
C ALA A 358 10.35 2.20 5.15
N ALA A 359 9.74 1.13 5.66
CA ALA A 359 8.46 1.17 6.36
C ALA A 359 8.55 1.99 7.66
N SER A 360 9.64 1.83 8.41
CA SER A 360 9.95 2.62 9.60
C SER A 360 10.08 4.11 9.26
N ALA A 361 10.89 4.46 8.26
CA ALA A 361 11.08 5.83 7.82
C ALA A 361 9.79 6.47 7.28
N ALA A 362 8.92 5.69 6.63
CA ALA A 362 7.62 6.14 6.14
C ALA A 362 6.69 6.59 7.27
N VAL A 363 6.88 6.14 8.52
CA VAL A 363 6.13 6.66 9.69
C VAL A 363 6.41 8.15 9.90
N GLY A 364 7.63 8.62 9.67
CA GLY A 364 7.99 10.04 9.72
C GLY A 364 7.27 10.87 8.68
N VAL A 365 7.22 10.38 7.44
CA VAL A 365 6.48 11.02 6.33
C VAL A 365 5.00 11.11 6.66
N GLN A 366 4.41 10.00 7.10
CA GLN A 366 3.00 9.93 7.51
C GLN A 366 2.68 10.87 8.68
N ALA A 367 3.59 11.00 9.64
CA ALA A 367 3.45 11.94 10.75
C ALA A 367 3.40 13.39 10.26
N GLY A 368 4.25 13.75 9.30
CA GLY A 368 4.27 15.08 8.69
C GLY A 368 3.02 15.37 7.86
N THR A 369 2.60 14.45 6.98
CA THR A 369 1.38 14.62 6.17
C THR A 369 0.12 14.62 7.03
N ARG A 370 0.12 13.86 8.13
CA ARG A 370 -1.00 13.87 9.09
C ARG A 370 -1.09 15.22 9.80
N LEU A 371 0.04 15.76 10.24
CA LEU A 371 0.08 17.08 10.87
C LEU A 371 -0.36 18.19 9.91
N ALA A 372 0.10 18.13 8.66
CA ALA A 372 -0.33 19.02 7.59
C ALA A 372 -1.85 18.98 7.35
N ALA A 373 -2.46 17.79 7.41
CA ALA A 373 -3.91 17.64 7.27
C ALA A 373 -4.69 18.21 8.49
N GLU A 374 -4.15 18.09 9.70
CA GLU A 374 -4.72 18.73 10.89
C GLU A 374 -4.60 20.26 10.82
N GLU A 375 -3.50 20.76 10.26
CA GLU A 375 -3.31 22.19 9.99
C GLU A 375 -4.29 22.70 8.93
N GLY A 376 -4.36 22.06 7.76
CA GLY A 376 -5.21 22.50 6.66
C GLY A 376 -6.72 22.43 6.94
N THR A 377 -7.13 21.70 7.98
CA THR A 377 -8.53 21.65 8.43
C THR A 377 -8.82 22.56 9.62
N GLY A 378 -7.86 23.37 10.06
CA GLY A 378 -7.99 24.29 11.20
C GLY A 378 -8.03 23.62 12.58
N ARG A 379 -8.03 22.27 12.65
CA ARG A 379 -8.05 21.54 13.93
C ARG A 379 -6.78 21.76 14.74
N LEU A 380 -5.64 21.89 14.08
CA LEU A 380 -4.37 22.21 14.75
C LEU A 380 -4.42 23.60 15.41
N ALA A 381 -5.01 24.60 14.74
CA ALA A 381 -5.18 25.93 15.30
C ALA A 381 -6.05 25.91 16.56
N ALA A 382 -7.18 25.18 16.51
CA ALA A 382 -8.05 25.02 17.68
C ALA A 382 -7.34 24.40 18.90
N VAL A 383 -6.42 23.45 18.68
CA VAL A 383 -5.60 22.88 19.76
C VAL A 383 -4.59 23.90 20.28
N LEU A 384 -3.99 24.72 19.41
CA LEU A 384 -3.00 25.73 19.79
C LEU A 384 -3.59 26.97 20.46
N CYS A 385 -4.91 27.17 20.38
CA CYS A 385 -5.63 28.16 21.20
C CYS A 385 -5.79 27.73 22.67
N THR A 386 -5.49 26.46 23.01
CA THR A 386 -5.50 25.99 24.40
C THR A 386 -4.19 26.37 25.11
N ARG A 387 -4.04 25.98 26.39
CA ARG A 387 -2.82 26.24 27.19
C ARG A 387 -1.58 25.44 26.74
N VAL A 388 -1.64 24.71 25.63
CA VAL A 388 -0.53 23.90 25.13
C VAL A 388 0.43 24.78 24.33
N PRO A 389 1.70 24.93 24.76
CA PRO A 389 2.65 25.73 23.99
C PRO A 389 3.06 25.02 22.70
N ARG A 390 3.21 25.78 21.60
CA ARG A 390 3.57 25.29 20.24
C ARG A 390 4.78 24.36 20.24
N TRP A 391 5.83 24.71 20.97
CA TRP A 391 7.07 23.93 21.04
C TRP A 391 6.86 22.55 21.66
N ARG A 392 6.01 22.45 22.70
CA ARG A 392 5.75 21.18 23.39
C ARG A 392 4.94 20.24 22.50
N LEU A 393 3.94 20.76 21.79
CA LEU A 393 3.19 19.97 20.82
C LEU A 393 4.12 19.41 19.74
N TRP A 394 5.00 20.26 19.20
CA TRP A 394 5.94 19.89 18.15
C TRP A 394 6.93 18.81 18.58
N ILE A 395 7.60 19.01 19.73
CA ILE A 395 8.55 18.03 20.28
C ILE A 395 7.85 16.71 20.56
N VAL A 396 6.69 16.72 21.22
CA VAL A 396 5.96 15.49 21.56
C VAL A 396 5.50 14.75 20.31
N TRP A 397 5.04 15.46 19.28
CA TRP A 397 4.61 14.85 18.01
C TRP A 397 5.76 14.11 17.33
N TRP A 398 6.91 14.78 17.16
CA TRP A 398 8.06 14.22 16.44
C TRP A 398 8.84 13.20 17.28
N ALA A 399 8.89 13.35 18.60
CA ALA A 399 9.42 12.31 19.49
C ALA A 399 8.59 11.03 19.39
N LEU A 400 7.25 11.16 19.37
CA LEU A 400 6.38 10.00 19.23
C LEU A 400 6.47 9.37 17.83
N ALA A 401 6.61 10.18 16.77
CA ALA A 401 6.86 9.68 15.42
C ALA A 401 8.18 8.90 15.35
N LEU A 402 9.26 9.42 15.96
CA LEU A 402 10.55 8.74 16.02
C LEU A 402 10.46 7.43 16.79
N LEU A 403 9.91 7.45 18.01
CA LEU A 403 9.71 6.24 18.83
C LEU A 403 8.86 5.20 18.10
N SER A 404 7.81 5.63 17.40
CA SER A 404 6.96 4.73 16.62
C SER A 404 7.70 4.14 15.42
N SER A 405 8.55 4.92 14.76
CA SER A 405 9.39 4.45 13.65
C SER A 405 10.35 3.37 14.14
N LEU A 406 11.06 3.62 15.25
CA LEU A 406 11.97 2.65 15.86
C LEU A 406 11.24 1.39 16.34
N ALA A 407 10.02 1.53 16.87
CA ALA A 407 9.19 0.40 17.27
C ALA A 407 8.79 -0.47 16.06
N VAL A 408 8.50 0.13 14.90
CA VAL A 408 8.23 -0.61 13.65
C VAL A 408 9.44 -1.42 13.23
N LEU A 409 10.64 -0.82 13.24
CA LEU A 409 11.87 -1.53 12.90
C LEU A 409 12.12 -2.69 13.88
N ALA A 410 12.03 -2.43 15.19
CA ALA A 410 12.26 -3.44 16.22
C ALA A 410 11.31 -4.62 16.10
N ALA A 411 10.01 -4.37 15.88
CA ALA A 411 9.04 -5.44 15.67
C ALA A 411 9.34 -6.25 14.39
N SER A 412 9.80 -5.59 13.32
CA SER A 412 10.22 -6.26 12.09
C SER A 412 11.41 -7.20 12.33
N CYS A 413 12.44 -6.72 13.02
CA CYS A 413 13.62 -7.53 13.36
C CYS A 413 13.24 -8.73 14.26
N LEU A 414 12.38 -8.51 15.25
CA LEU A 414 11.87 -9.58 16.11
C LEU A 414 11.08 -10.62 15.31
N ALA A 415 10.26 -10.16 14.37
CA ALA A 415 9.48 -11.03 13.51
C ALA A 415 10.37 -11.89 12.59
N LEU A 416 11.40 -11.28 12.00
CA LEU A 416 12.42 -11.99 11.21
C LEU A 416 13.15 -13.04 12.05
N GLY A 417 13.65 -12.65 13.23
CA GLY A 417 14.38 -13.55 14.12
C GLY A 417 13.51 -14.74 14.60
N LEU A 418 12.24 -14.48 14.93
CA LEU A 418 11.30 -15.53 15.35
C LEU A 418 10.97 -16.50 14.21
N SER A 419 10.66 -15.98 13.02
CA SER A 419 10.34 -16.82 11.86
C SER A 419 11.55 -17.64 11.38
N ALA A 420 12.74 -17.05 11.35
CA ALA A 420 13.98 -17.77 11.05
C ALA A 420 14.24 -18.88 12.07
N ARG A 421 14.10 -18.58 13.38
CA ARG A 421 14.25 -19.58 14.45
C ARG A 421 13.32 -20.77 14.29
N LEU A 422 12.06 -20.52 13.91
CA LEU A 422 11.08 -21.58 13.70
C LEU A 422 11.45 -22.50 12.53
N MET A 423 12.07 -21.96 11.47
CA MET A 423 12.36 -22.73 10.26
C MET A 423 13.73 -23.39 10.24
N THR A 424 14.80 -22.69 10.63
CA THR A 424 16.18 -23.21 10.51
C THR A 424 16.70 -23.77 11.84
N GLY A 425 15.98 -23.56 12.95
CA GLY A 425 16.45 -23.89 14.30
C GLY A 425 17.60 -22.99 14.80
N GLN A 426 18.26 -22.27 13.89
CA GLN A 426 19.23 -21.23 14.18
C GLN A 426 18.50 -19.90 14.34
N GLY A 427 18.18 -19.54 15.58
CA GLY A 427 17.67 -18.20 15.86
C GLY A 427 18.75 -17.15 15.62
N GLN A 428 18.37 -16.01 15.05
CA GLN A 428 19.18 -14.82 15.29
C GLN A 428 19.17 -14.54 16.79
N ASP A 429 20.34 -14.40 17.37
CA ASP A 429 20.45 -14.03 18.78
C ASP A 429 19.77 -12.66 18.98
N LEU A 430 19.03 -12.49 20.07
CA LEU A 430 18.26 -11.26 20.32
C LEU A 430 19.18 -10.02 20.28
N SER A 431 20.44 -10.23 20.66
CA SER A 431 21.56 -9.28 20.56
C SER A 431 21.78 -8.76 19.12
N THR A 432 21.67 -9.63 18.11
CA THR A 432 21.83 -9.28 16.69
C THR A 432 20.67 -8.43 16.20
N ALA A 433 19.44 -8.77 16.59
CA ALA A 433 18.25 -7.99 16.25
C ALA A 433 18.32 -6.57 16.83
N TRP A 434 18.76 -6.42 18.09
CA TRP A 434 18.99 -5.11 18.69
C TRP A 434 20.18 -4.37 18.06
N GLY A 435 21.21 -5.07 17.61
CA GLY A 435 22.32 -4.52 16.84
C GLY A 435 21.84 -3.86 15.54
N VAL A 436 20.94 -4.51 14.80
CA VAL A 436 20.32 -3.93 13.60
C VAL A 436 19.47 -2.71 13.95
N VAL A 437 18.65 -2.77 15.02
CA VAL A 437 17.87 -1.61 15.45
C VAL A 437 18.77 -0.42 15.80
N ALA A 438 19.88 -0.66 16.51
CA ALA A 438 20.85 0.37 16.86
C ALA A 438 21.56 0.95 15.62
N ALA A 439 21.94 0.09 14.67
CA ALA A 439 22.57 0.48 13.41
C ALA A 439 21.69 1.44 12.60
N TYR A 440 20.41 1.12 12.45
CA TYR A 440 19.48 1.89 11.62
C TYR A 440 18.74 3.01 12.37
N ALA A 441 18.95 3.16 13.68
CA ALA A 441 18.32 4.21 14.48
C ALA A 441 18.69 5.62 13.98
N ALA A 442 19.97 5.87 13.69
CA ALA A 442 20.45 7.16 13.20
C ALA A 442 19.90 7.51 11.79
N PRO A 443 19.94 6.58 10.80
CA PRO A 443 19.25 6.75 9.52
C PRO A 443 17.76 7.08 9.66
N ILE A 444 17.02 6.35 10.50
CA ILE A 444 15.59 6.60 10.69
C ILE A 444 15.37 7.97 11.35
N ALA A 445 16.19 8.32 12.35
CA ALA A 445 16.11 9.60 13.03
C ALA A 445 16.30 10.78 12.07
N VAL A 446 17.26 10.70 11.13
CA VAL A 446 17.48 11.79 10.16
C VAL A 446 16.28 11.94 9.21
N VAL A 447 15.64 10.84 8.78
CA VAL A 447 14.46 10.91 7.91
C VAL A 447 13.28 11.55 8.64
N VAL A 448 13.04 11.16 9.90
CA VAL A 448 12.00 11.77 10.74
C VAL A 448 12.30 13.25 10.98
N ALA A 449 13.57 13.61 11.23
CA ALA A 449 14.00 14.98 11.42
C ALA A 449 13.84 15.84 10.15
N LEU A 450 14.11 15.27 8.97
CA LEU A 450 13.86 15.92 7.68
C LEU A 450 12.36 16.17 7.48
N CYS A 451 11.52 15.17 7.74
CA CYS A 451 10.06 15.33 7.67
C CYS A 451 9.56 16.40 8.65
N SER A 452 10.19 16.50 9.82
CA SER A 452 9.95 17.57 10.79
C SER A 452 10.32 18.94 10.23
N ALA A 453 11.53 19.11 9.71
CA ALA A 453 11.96 20.35 9.09
C ALA A 453 11.01 20.78 7.94
N MET A 454 10.62 19.84 7.09
CA MET A 454 9.66 20.08 6.01
C MET A 454 8.28 20.48 6.52
N GLY A 455 7.76 19.80 7.54
CA GLY A 455 6.49 20.17 8.17
C GLY A 455 6.55 21.57 8.80
N ALA A 456 7.69 21.95 9.36
CA ALA A 456 7.89 23.28 9.90
C ALA A 456 7.95 24.36 8.80
N LEU A 457 8.31 24.02 7.55
CA LEU A 457 8.28 24.94 6.41
C LEU A 457 6.86 25.17 5.86
N GLY A 458 5.94 24.22 6.05
CA GLY A 458 4.58 24.32 5.55
C GLY A 458 3.88 22.98 5.34
N PRO A 459 2.53 22.95 5.29
CA PRO A 459 1.76 21.72 5.16
C PRO A 459 1.95 20.99 3.82
N ARG A 460 2.43 21.68 2.78
CA ARG A 460 2.66 21.10 1.44
C ARG A 460 3.93 20.27 1.31
N TRP A 461 4.93 20.49 2.16
CA TRP A 461 6.26 19.91 1.99
C TRP A 461 6.38 18.46 2.47
N PRO A 462 5.78 18.02 3.60
CA PRO A 462 5.95 16.67 4.11
C PRO A 462 5.71 15.54 3.11
N VAL A 463 4.88 15.76 2.09
CA VAL A 463 4.61 14.77 1.05
C VAL A 463 5.86 14.38 0.25
N LEU A 464 6.84 15.27 0.09
CA LEU A 464 8.08 14.95 -0.65
C LEU A 464 8.95 13.93 0.10
N GLY A 465 8.68 13.67 1.38
CA GLY A 465 9.35 12.58 2.12
C GLY A 465 9.17 11.22 1.43
N TRP A 466 8.07 11.00 0.70
CA TRP A 466 7.88 9.79 -0.09
C TRP A 466 8.90 9.60 -1.21
N ALA A 467 9.44 10.69 -1.79
CA ALA A 467 10.51 10.59 -2.77
C ALA A 467 11.79 10.01 -2.15
N LEU A 468 12.10 10.39 -0.90
CA LEU A 468 13.24 9.81 -0.16
C LEU A 468 13.00 8.33 0.16
N ILE A 469 11.79 7.94 0.55
CA ILE A 469 11.44 6.52 0.76
C ILE A 469 11.60 5.72 -0.54
N GLY A 470 11.11 6.27 -1.66
CA GLY A 470 11.29 5.67 -2.98
C GLY A 470 12.77 5.54 -3.37
N TRP A 471 13.59 6.55 -3.06
CA TRP A 471 15.03 6.50 -3.29
C TRP A 471 15.72 5.45 -2.42
N ILE A 472 15.37 5.34 -1.14
CA ILE A 472 15.89 4.30 -0.23
C ILE A 472 15.61 2.90 -0.79
N LEU A 473 14.40 2.64 -1.28
CA LEU A 473 14.04 1.37 -1.91
C LEU A 473 14.79 1.17 -3.24
N THR A 474 14.92 2.21 -4.04
CA THR A 474 15.64 2.16 -5.32
C THR A 474 17.11 1.80 -5.09
N VAL A 475 17.79 2.46 -4.16
CA VAL A 475 19.18 2.14 -3.81
C VAL A 475 19.29 0.74 -3.20
N GLY A 476 18.36 0.36 -2.31
CA GLY A 476 18.38 -0.93 -1.64
C GLY A 476 18.19 -2.13 -2.56
N PHE A 477 17.26 -2.06 -3.52
CA PHE A 477 16.96 -3.16 -4.43
C PHE A 477 17.67 -3.07 -5.78
N LEU A 478 17.79 -1.86 -6.33
CA LEU A 478 18.26 -1.62 -7.70
C LEU A 478 19.63 -0.93 -7.74
N GLY A 479 20.19 -0.47 -6.62
CA GLY A 479 21.38 0.39 -6.64
C GLY A 479 22.60 -0.24 -7.33
N GLN A 480 22.82 -1.55 -7.11
CA GLN A 480 23.88 -2.30 -7.78
C GLN A 480 23.51 -2.67 -9.21
N ALA A 481 22.26 -3.09 -9.46
CA ALA A 481 21.76 -3.44 -10.79
C ALA A 481 21.81 -2.27 -11.78
N LEU A 482 21.47 -1.06 -11.31
CA LEU A 482 21.54 0.19 -12.09
C LEU A 482 22.95 0.79 -12.14
N GLN A 483 23.93 0.15 -11.49
CA GLN A 483 25.32 0.63 -11.39
C GLN A 483 25.41 2.10 -10.95
N LEU A 484 24.61 2.48 -9.96
CA LEU A 484 24.53 3.89 -9.53
C LEU A 484 25.88 4.38 -8.99
N PRO A 485 26.28 5.63 -9.34
CA PRO A 485 27.50 6.20 -8.80
C PRO A 485 27.40 6.34 -7.28
N GLN A 486 28.54 6.27 -6.60
CA GLN A 486 28.59 6.19 -5.13
C GLN A 486 27.88 7.37 -4.44
N TRP A 487 28.07 8.59 -4.94
CA TRP A 487 27.39 9.78 -4.40
C TRP A 487 25.86 9.67 -4.42
N ALA A 488 25.30 8.97 -5.41
CA ALA A 488 23.87 8.77 -5.53
C ALA A 488 23.37 7.73 -4.52
N ARG A 489 24.15 6.67 -4.30
CA ARG A 489 23.84 5.66 -3.27
C ARG A 489 23.97 6.24 -1.85
N ASP A 490 24.97 7.08 -1.63
CA ASP A 490 25.24 7.74 -0.34
C ASP A 490 24.16 8.77 0.07
N LEU A 491 23.32 9.22 -0.88
CA LEU A 491 22.12 10.01 -0.56
C LEU A 491 21.08 9.22 0.24
N SER A 492 21.11 7.88 0.18
CA SER A 492 20.25 7.03 1.02
C SER A 492 20.84 6.93 2.43
N PRO A 493 20.17 7.44 3.48
CA PRO A 493 20.68 7.36 4.84
C PRO A 493 20.88 5.91 5.31
N LEU A 494 20.07 4.98 4.79
CA LEU A 494 20.18 3.56 5.12
C LEU A 494 21.41 2.91 4.46
N HIS A 495 21.81 3.38 3.27
CA HIS A 495 23.01 2.89 2.60
C HIS A 495 24.29 3.46 3.23
N LEU A 496 24.27 4.76 3.55
CA LEU A 496 25.43 5.51 4.07
C LEU A 496 26.04 4.90 5.35
N VAL A 497 25.21 4.22 6.16
CA VAL A 497 25.60 3.63 7.43
C VAL A 497 26.15 2.20 7.31
N GLY A 498 26.06 1.59 6.12
CA GLY A 498 26.51 0.23 5.82
C GLY A 498 25.37 -0.77 5.79
N THR A 499 25.34 -1.63 4.78
CA THR A 499 24.28 -2.63 4.58
C THR A 499 24.50 -3.86 5.46
N GLN A 500 23.95 -3.85 6.67
CA GLN A 500 23.97 -4.99 7.58
C GLN A 500 23.12 -6.17 7.04
N PRO A 501 23.55 -7.44 7.20
CA PRO A 501 24.78 -7.90 7.88
C PRO A 501 26.01 -7.96 6.95
N LEU A 502 25.90 -7.56 5.69
CA LEU A 502 26.96 -7.71 4.69
C LEU A 502 28.15 -6.76 4.91
N GLN A 503 27.91 -5.59 5.48
CA GLN A 503 28.92 -4.55 5.73
C GLN A 503 28.82 -4.06 7.16
N ASP A 504 29.97 -3.85 7.81
CA ASP A 504 30.05 -3.29 9.15
C ASP A 504 29.48 -1.87 9.25
N LEU A 505 28.99 -1.54 10.44
CA LEU A 505 28.43 -0.23 10.75
C LEU A 505 29.51 0.86 10.62
N SER A 506 29.29 1.81 9.71
CA SER A 506 30.11 3.02 9.63
C SER A 506 29.79 3.95 10.79
N ARG A 507 30.58 3.86 11.88
CA ARG A 507 30.44 4.73 13.05
C ARG A 507 30.47 6.22 12.71
N PRO A 508 31.39 6.72 11.85
CA PRO A 508 31.42 8.13 11.47
C PRO A 508 30.11 8.57 10.79
N ALA A 509 29.58 7.75 9.88
CA ALA A 509 28.32 8.05 9.21
C ALA A 509 27.15 8.08 10.20
N ALA A 510 27.03 7.07 11.08
CA ALA A 510 26.00 7.01 12.10
C ALA A 510 26.04 8.21 13.06
N THR A 511 27.23 8.61 13.51
CA THR A 511 27.41 9.83 14.33
C THR A 511 27.03 11.10 13.56
N GLY A 512 27.45 11.23 12.30
CA GLY A 512 27.10 12.37 11.45
C GLY A 512 25.58 12.52 11.25
N LEU A 513 24.89 11.42 10.95
CA LEU A 513 23.43 11.39 10.82
C LEU A 513 22.72 11.71 12.13
N SER A 514 23.26 11.26 13.27
CA SER A 514 22.69 11.55 14.59
C SER A 514 22.78 13.05 14.92
N ILE A 515 23.93 13.67 14.67
CA ILE A 515 24.12 15.12 14.83
C ILE A 515 23.18 15.88 13.90
N ALA A 516 23.11 15.49 12.63
CA ALA A 516 22.20 16.11 11.66
C ALA A 516 20.73 16.02 12.10
N ALA A 517 20.30 14.86 12.61
CA ALA A 517 18.94 14.67 13.12
C ALA A 517 18.62 15.61 14.30
N VAL A 518 19.55 15.75 15.26
CA VAL A 518 19.39 16.66 16.41
C VAL A 518 19.29 18.11 15.95
N VAL A 519 20.17 18.54 15.04
CA VAL A 519 20.17 19.90 14.49
C VAL A 519 18.88 20.20 13.75
N LEU A 520 18.43 19.28 12.88
CA LEU A 520 17.18 19.44 12.13
C LEU A 520 15.94 19.49 13.03
N LEU A 521 15.86 18.66 14.07
CA LEU A 521 14.76 18.69 15.05
C LEU A 521 14.76 19.97 15.89
N ALA A 522 15.93 20.47 16.29
CA ALA A 522 16.05 21.73 17.01
C ALA A 522 15.64 22.91 16.12
N ALA A 523 16.13 22.95 14.88
CA ALA A 523 15.79 23.97 13.89
C ALA A 523 14.29 23.95 13.53
N SER A 524 13.71 22.77 13.31
CA SER A 524 12.28 22.63 13.00
C SER A 524 11.41 23.13 14.16
N THR A 525 11.81 22.85 15.40
CA THR A 525 11.12 23.35 16.60
C THR A 525 11.20 24.87 16.70
N ALA A 526 12.39 25.45 16.49
CA ALA A 526 12.57 26.90 16.52
C ALA A 526 11.75 27.62 15.42
N MET A 527 11.71 27.04 14.22
CA MET A 527 10.95 27.55 13.09
C MET A 527 9.43 27.45 13.33
N PHE A 528 8.92 26.31 13.77
CA PHE A 528 7.50 26.12 14.04
C PHE A 528 6.96 27.05 15.14
N ARG A 529 7.80 27.42 16.11
CA ARG A 529 7.41 28.39 17.14
C ARG A 529 7.06 29.76 16.57
N ARG A 530 7.74 30.18 15.50
CA ARG A 530 7.61 31.52 14.89
C ARG A 530 6.67 31.52 13.69
N ARG A 531 6.41 30.37 13.09
CA ARG A 531 5.62 30.22 11.88
C ARG A 531 4.12 30.37 12.17
N ASP A 532 3.41 31.04 11.26
CA ASP A 532 1.95 31.11 11.24
C ASP A 532 1.31 29.89 10.57
N LEU A 533 0.10 29.54 11.00
CA LEU A 533 -0.65 28.39 10.51
C LEU A 533 -1.35 28.73 9.20
N ALA A 534 -1.50 27.76 8.31
CA ALA A 534 -2.14 27.97 7.01
C ALA A 534 -3.67 28.15 7.09
N ALA A 535 -4.32 27.56 8.10
CA ALA A 535 -5.74 27.75 8.39
C ALA A 535 -5.90 28.04 9.89
N GLY A 536 -6.33 29.26 10.20
CA GLY A 536 -6.27 29.87 11.54
C GLY A 536 -5.19 30.94 11.55
#